data_AF-M0IG84-F1
#
_entry.id   AF-M0IG84-F1
#
_cell.length_a   1.000
_cell.length_b   1.000
_cell.length_c   1.000
_cell.angle_alpha   90.00
_cell.angle_beta   90.00
_cell.angle_gamma   90.00
#
_symmetry.space_group_name_H-M   'P 1'
#
loop_
_entity.id
_entity.type
_entity.pdbx_description
1 polymer ?
#
loop_
_entity_poly.entity_id
_entity_poly.type
_entity_poly.pdbx_seq_one_letter_code
_entity_poly.pdbx_strand_id
1 'polypeptide(L)'
;MTSALSIFSTHANVGESEQEVTPLELFFDLVFVFAMTQVSGFLANHLTWVGIVRGVGLLAVLWWAWVTYSWLTNAIPAEEALPARLVLLTAMAAMLIVALAVPDAFGDDGVLFGLAYFLVRVLHVVLYAIATDPETRDAILRLAPGFLFGPILLIPAGFLDGSMQALLWTIALAVDYGVPLVRGVSGFKIQASHFVERYRLILIIALGESIVAIGVGVNAGDLALTPSVIVAALSGILLVFALWWLYFDYVVLAAERRLVSATGSERAALARDSYSYLHLPMVAGIIFTALGIEQTLAHVGESLGVIPAVALGGGGALYLIGHNLFRFRDTGTISIPRFVVAVGSCLIIPLSTYVSALVSLFALMVLFVGLSGFETARSEFRQTVRGS
;
A
#
# COMPACT_ATOMS: atom_id res chain seq x y z
N MET A 1 32.37 -24.60 -48.62
CA MET A 1 31.26 -23.69 -48.98
C MET A 1 29.98 -24.51 -48.80
N THR A 2 29.09 -24.31 -47.84
CA THR A 2 28.86 -23.22 -46.90
C THR A 2 27.96 -23.77 -45.78
N SER A 3 28.35 -23.47 -44.53
CA SER A 3 27.60 -23.33 -43.27
C SER A 3 26.16 -23.81 -43.04
N ALA A 4 26.02 -24.42 -41.85
CA ALA A 4 25.08 -24.08 -40.75
C ALA A 4 23.56 -24.24 -40.94
N LEU A 5 22.99 -25.17 -40.17
CA LEU A 5 21.92 -24.93 -39.16
C LEU A 5 21.57 -26.26 -38.46
N SER A 6 22.47 -26.66 -37.56
CA SER A 6 22.16 -27.45 -36.37
C SER A 6 22.15 -26.44 -35.20
N ILE A 7 21.24 -26.62 -34.25
CA ILE A 7 20.98 -25.85 -33.00
C ILE A 7 19.62 -25.11 -33.06
N PHE A 8 18.86 -25.24 -31.96
CA PHE A 8 17.43 -24.96 -31.72
C PHE A 8 16.54 -26.15 -32.11
N SER A 9 15.93 -26.91 -31.21
CA SER A 9 15.41 -26.58 -29.89
C SER A 9 15.31 -27.85 -29.05
N THR A 10 16.08 -27.93 -27.97
CA THR A 10 15.77 -28.79 -26.82
C THR A 10 16.28 -28.07 -25.60
N HIS A 11 15.39 -27.49 -24.81
CA HIS A 11 15.41 -27.55 -23.35
C HIS A 11 14.03 -27.13 -22.84
N ALA A 12 13.23 -28.13 -22.47
CA ALA A 12 12.19 -27.95 -21.50
C ALA A 12 12.85 -27.57 -20.17
N ASN A 13 12.52 -26.38 -19.67
CA ASN A 13 12.46 -26.10 -18.26
C ASN A 13 11.21 -25.23 -18.09
N VAL A 14 10.07 -25.84 -17.77
CA VAL A 14 8.86 -25.10 -17.41
C VAL A 14 9.08 -24.62 -15.98
N GLY A 15 9.93 -23.61 -15.82
CA GLY A 15 9.76 -22.65 -14.74
C GLY A 15 8.43 -21.95 -14.95
N GLU A 16 7.76 -21.54 -13.87
CA GLU A 16 6.58 -20.68 -13.94
C GLU A 16 6.81 -19.64 -15.05
N SER A 17 6.03 -19.69 -16.14
CA SER A 17 6.07 -18.62 -17.14
C SER A 17 5.78 -17.34 -16.37
N GLU A 18 6.74 -16.42 -16.29
CA GLU A 18 6.57 -15.13 -15.64
C GLU A 18 5.34 -14.47 -16.29
N GLN A 19 4.19 -14.52 -15.62
CA GLN A 19 3.02 -13.77 -16.03
C GLN A 19 3.31 -12.31 -15.70
N GLU A 20 3.62 -11.54 -16.74
CA GLU A 20 3.75 -10.09 -16.63
C GLU A 20 2.41 -9.48 -16.21
N VAL A 21 2.48 -8.37 -15.45
CA VAL A 21 1.29 -7.63 -15.07
C VAL A 21 0.58 -7.13 -16.32
N THR A 22 -0.70 -7.43 -16.42
CA THR A 22 -1.50 -7.11 -17.60
C THR A 22 -1.82 -5.61 -17.71
N PRO A 23 -2.03 -5.05 -18.91
CA PRO A 23 -2.52 -3.69 -19.07
C PRO A 23 -3.83 -3.43 -18.32
N LEU A 24 -4.70 -4.43 -18.22
CA LEU A 24 -5.96 -4.35 -17.48
C LEU A 24 -5.74 -4.17 -15.97
N GLU A 25 -4.74 -4.85 -15.42
CA GLU A 25 -4.35 -4.72 -14.02
C GLU A 25 -3.72 -3.36 -13.71
N LEU A 26 -2.88 -2.84 -14.62
CA LEU A 26 -2.37 -1.48 -14.49
C LEU A 26 -3.49 -0.45 -14.58
N PHE A 27 -4.47 -0.66 -15.46
CA PHE A 27 -5.64 0.20 -15.57
C PHE A 27 -6.52 0.15 -14.32
N PHE A 28 -6.67 -1.04 -13.72
CA PHE A 28 -7.34 -1.22 -12.43
C PHE A 28 -6.65 -0.42 -11.31
N ASP A 29 -5.32 -0.45 -11.27
CA ASP A 29 -4.54 0.26 -10.26
C ASP A 29 -4.67 1.79 -10.35
N LEU A 30 -4.99 2.37 -11.52
CA LEU A 30 -5.27 3.80 -11.64
C LEU A 30 -6.45 4.26 -10.77
N VAL A 31 -7.44 3.39 -10.54
CA VAL A 31 -8.54 3.71 -9.62
C VAL A 31 -8.03 3.85 -8.19
N PHE A 32 -7.00 3.08 -7.82
CA PHE A 32 -6.35 3.16 -6.51
C PHE A 32 -5.38 4.32 -6.40
N VAL A 33 -4.77 4.78 -7.50
CA VAL A 33 -4.07 6.08 -7.53
C VAL A 33 -5.03 7.17 -7.07
N PHE A 34 -6.19 7.27 -7.73
CA PHE A 34 -7.20 8.27 -7.37
C PHE A 34 -7.72 8.06 -5.94
N ALA A 35 -8.01 6.82 -5.52
CA ALA A 35 -8.48 6.54 -4.17
C ALA A 35 -7.48 6.96 -3.08
N MET A 36 -6.16 6.76 -3.30
CA MET A 36 -5.12 7.21 -2.38
C MET A 36 -5.07 8.74 -2.29
N THR A 37 -5.17 9.44 -3.42
CA THR A 37 -5.27 10.91 -3.44
C THR A 37 -6.49 11.41 -2.65
N GLN A 38 -7.62 10.73 -2.76
CA GLN A 38 -8.82 11.08 -1.99
C GLN A 38 -8.64 10.87 -0.48
N VAL A 39 -7.89 9.83 -0.07
CA VAL A 39 -7.54 9.62 1.36
C VAL A 39 -6.58 10.69 1.85
N SER A 40 -5.54 11.04 1.09
CA SER A 40 -4.63 12.14 1.44
C SER A 40 -5.37 13.46 1.60
N GLY A 41 -6.23 13.80 0.63
CA GLY A 41 -7.07 14.99 0.68
C GLY A 41 -8.04 14.97 1.86
N PHE A 42 -8.64 13.82 2.18
CA PHE A 42 -9.46 13.67 3.38
C PHE A 42 -8.66 13.97 4.66
N LEU A 43 -7.45 13.39 4.78
CA LEU A 43 -6.58 13.61 5.93
C LEU A 43 -6.13 15.07 6.08
N ALA A 44 -5.78 15.72 4.97
CA ALA A 44 -5.37 17.13 4.92
C ALA A 44 -6.49 18.09 5.36
N ASN A 45 -7.74 17.79 5.01
CA ASN A 45 -8.90 18.58 5.41
C ASN A 45 -9.39 18.27 6.85
N HIS A 46 -8.92 17.18 7.44
CA HIS A 46 -9.36 16.71 8.77
C HIS A 46 -8.18 16.48 9.72
N LEU A 47 -7.37 17.52 9.96
CA LEU A 47 -6.22 17.51 10.88
C LEU A 47 -6.65 17.46 12.36
N THR A 48 -7.34 16.39 12.74
CA THR A 48 -7.76 16.05 14.11
C THR A 48 -7.46 14.58 14.38
N TRP A 49 -7.34 14.17 15.64
CA TRP A 49 -7.13 12.75 15.98
C TRP A 49 -8.26 11.85 15.46
N VAL A 50 -9.51 12.34 15.49
CA VAL A 50 -10.66 11.64 14.92
C VAL A 50 -10.53 11.53 13.40
N GLY A 51 -10.11 12.61 12.73
CA GLY A 51 -9.84 12.62 11.29
C GLY A 51 -8.76 11.62 10.89
N ILE A 52 -7.67 11.53 11.67
CA ILE A 52 -6.61 10.51 11.47
C ILE A 52 -7.19 9.10 11.57
N VAL A 53 -7.94 8.78 12.62
CA VAL A 53 -8.55 7.45 12.79
C VAL A 53 -9.52 7.12 11.64
N ARG A 54 -10.34 8.09 11.23
CA ARG A 54 -11.26 7.96 10.09
C ARG A 54 -10.50 7.73 8.78
N GLY A 55 -9.44 8.49 8.52
CA GLY A 55 -8.59 8.33 7.34
C GLY A 55 -7.85 6.99 7.31
N VAL A 56 -7.38 6.49 8.46
CA VAL A 56 -6.85 5.11 8.57
C VAL A 56 -7.93 4.08 8.25
N GLY A 57 -9.16 4.28 8.72
CA GLY A 57 -10.29 3.41 8.38
C GLY A 57 -10.56 3.37 6.87
N LEU A 58 -10.59 4.54 6.22
CA LEU A 58 -10.74 4.65 4.75
C LEU A 58 -9.60 3.95 4.01
N LEU A 59 -8.35 4.22 4.40
CA LEU A 59 -7.19 3.56 3.84
C LEU A 59 -7.27 2.04 4.01
N ALA A 60 -7.71 1.55 5.18
CA ALA A 60 -7.84 0.13 5.45
C ALA A 60 -8.91 -0.53 4.57
N VAL A 61 -10.05 0.11 4.34
CA VAL A 61 -11.12 -0.38 3.46
C VAL A 61 -10.64 -0.46 2.01
N LEU A 62 -10.01 0.61 1.53
CA LEU A 62 -9.49 0.70 0.15
C LEU A 62 -8.34 -0.28 -0.08
N TRP A 63 -7.39 -0.35 0.86
CA TRP A 63 -6.31 -1.34 0.83
C TRP A 63 -6.87 -2.76 0.75
N TRP A 64 -7.87 -3.08 1.56
CA TRP A 64 -8.44 -4.41 1.58
C TRP A 64 -9.15 -4.77 0.26
N ALA A 65 -9.85 -3.81 -0.35
CA ALA A 65 -10.38 -4.00 -1.70
C ALA A 65 -9.25 -4.28 -2.70
N TRP A 66 -8.19 -3.46 -2.72
CA TRP A 66 -7.06 -3.67 -3.62
C TRP A 66 -6.42 -5.05 -3.43
N VAL A 67 -6.14 -5.43 -2.19
CA VAL A 67 -5.60 -6.75 -1.83
C VAL A 67 -6.47 -7.84 -2.41
N THR A 68 -7.78 -7.81 -2.19
CA THR A 68 -8.64 -8.91 -2.65
C THR A 68 -8.66 -9.04 -4.18
N TYR A 69 -8.56 -7.93 -4.90
CA TYR A 69 -8.41 -7.97 -6.35
C TYR A 69 -6.99 -8.38 -6.79
N SER A 70 -5.94 -8.06 -6.03
CA SER A 70 -4.58 -8.55 -6.29
C SER A 70 -4.50 -10.08 -6.19
N TRP A 71 -5.27 -10.69 -5.28
CA TRP A 71 -5.40 -12.15 -5.22
C TRP A 71 -6.25 -12.68 -6.38
N LEU A 72 -7.35 -12.01 -6.70
CA LEU A 72 -8.28 -12.41 -7.76
C LEU A 72 -7.59 -12.47 -9.12
N THR A 73 -6.88 -11.43 -9.51
CA THR A 73 -6.20 -11.36 -10.81
C THR A 73 -4.94 -12.22 -10.86
N ASN A 74 -4.38 -12.59 -9.70
CA ASN A 74 -3.33 -13.62 -9.62
C ASN A 74 -3.87 -15.04 -9.89
N ALA A 75 -5.13 -15.30 -9.51
CA ALA A 75 -5.78 -16.60 -9.66
C ALA A 75 -6.53 -16.76 -11.00
N ILE A 76 -6.98 -15.66 -11.61
CA ILE A 76 -7.82 -15.66 -12.81
C ILE A 76 -7.17 -14.77 -13.87
N PRO A 77 -6.86 -15.28 -15.08
CA PRO A 77 -6.36 -14.47 -16.20
C PRO A 77 -7.52 -13.64 -16.79
N ALA A 78 -7.92 -12.60 -16.07
CA ALA A 78 -9.13 -11.85 -16.37
C ALA A 78 -9.05 -11.03 -17.66
N GLU A 79 -7.85 -10.76 -18.17
CA GLU A 79 -7.69 -10.17 -19.49
C GLU A 79 -8.15 -11.14 -20.59
N GLU A 80 -7.84 -12.42 -20.51
CA GLU A 80 -8.11 -13.38 -21.59
C GLU A 80 -9.59 -13.77 -21.70
N ALA A 81 -10.31 -13.78 -20.57
CA ALA A 81 -11.71 -14.20 -20.50
C ALA A 81 -12.68 -13.01 -20.46
N LEU A 82 -13.46 -12.81 -21.53
CA LEU A 82 -14.42 -11.70 -21.65
C LEU A 82 -15.35 -11.54 -20.42
N PRO A 83 -15.96 -12.60 -19.84
CA PRO A 83 -16.79 -12.43 -18.65
C PRO A 83 -16.02 -11.90 -17.44
N ALA A 84 -14.81 -12.42 -17.19
CA ALA A 84 -13.96 -11.95 -16.09
C ALA A 84 -13.51 -10.51 -16.31
N ARG A 85 -13.15 -10.15 -17.55
CA ARG A 85 -12.80 -8.79 -17.96
C ARG A 85 -13.94 -7.81 -17.68
N LEU A 86 -15.18 -8.14 -18.05
CA LEU A 86 -16.34 -7.30 -17.82
C LEU A 86 -16.63 -7.11 -16.33
N VAL A 87 -16.46 -8.16 -15.53
CA VAL A 87 -16.62 -8.06 -14.07
C VAL A 87 -15.54 -7.15 -13.45
N LEU A 88 -14.28 -7.27 -13.88
CA LEU A 88 -13.22 -6.35 -13.45
C LEU A 88 -13.53 -4.90 -13.82
N LEU A 89 -13.93 -4.63 -15.07
CA LEU A 89 -14.29 -3.27 -15.51
C LEU A 89 -15.47 -2.70 -14.71
N THR A 90 -16.45 -3.55 -14.37
CA THR A 90 -17.58 -3.16 -13.52
C THR A 90 -17.12 -2.87 -12.09
N ALA A 91 -16.22 -3.68 -11.54
CA ALA A 91 -15.63 -3.46 -10.24
C ALA A 91 -14.79 -2.16 -10.20
N MET A 92 -14.08 -1.83 -11.28
CA MET A 92 -13.36 -0.56 -11.42
C MET A 92 -14.32 0.63 -11.37
N ALA A 93 -15.43 0.57 -12.11
CA ALA A 93 -16.43 1.62 -12.08
C ALA A 93 -17.05 1.79 -10.68
N ALA A 94 -17.35 0.68 -10.00
CA ALA A 94 -17.86 0.71 -8.62
C ALA A 94 -16.80 1.25 -7.64
N MET A 95 -15.53 0.84 -7.77
CA MET A 95 -14.42 1.37 -6.96
C MET A 95 -14.16 2.85 -7.20
N LEU A 96 -14.38 3.35 -8.42
CA LEU A 96 -14.32 4.80 -8.70
C LEU A 96 -15.39 5.55 -7.91
N ILE A 97 -16.61 5.01 -7.82
CA ILE A 97 -17.68 5.59 -6.99
C ILE A 97 -17.29 5.57 -5.51
N VAL A 98 -16.70 4.47 -5.03
CA VAL A 98 -16.16 4.40 -3.66
C VAL A 98 -15.14 5.53 -3.43
N ALA A 99 -14.18 5.70 -4.33
CA ALA A 99 -13.15 6.74 -4.23
C ALA A 99 -13.74 8.17 -4.28
N LEU A 100 -14.75 8.42 -5.12
CA LEU A 100 -15.43 9.70 -5.19
C LEU A 100 -16.17 10.04 -3.88
N ALA A 101 -16.71 9.04 -3.20
CA ALA A 101 -17.40 9.19 -1.93
C ALA A 101 -16.46 9.33 -0.72
N VAL A 102 -15.15 9.03 -0.85
CA VAL A 102 -14.17 9.09 0.27
C VAL A 102 -14.17 10.41 1.05
N PRO A 103 -14.19 11.61 0.42
CA PRO A 103 -14.13 12.88 1.14
C PRO A 103 -15.27 13.07 2.15
N ASP A 104 -16.44 12.49 1.88
CA ASP A 104 -17.63 12.61 2.73
C ASP A 104 -18.22 11.23 3.14
N ALA A 105 -17.37 10.20 3.19
CA ALA A 105 -17.79 8.82 3.51
C ALA A 105 -18.31 8.65 4.95
N PHE A 106 -18.09 9.63 5.82
CA PHE A 106 -18.63 9.69 7.18
C PHE A 106 -19.78 10.69 7.33
N GLY A 107 -20.20 11.32 6.23
CA GLY A 107 -21.31 12.27 6.13
C GLY A 107 -22.35 11.78 5.12
N ASP A 108 -22.77 12.67 4.22
CA ASP A 108 -23.92 12.46 3.33
C ASP A 108 -23.66 11.34 2.29
N ASP A 109 -22.40 11.15 1.89
CA ASP A 109 -22.01 10.10 0.94
C ASP A 109 -21.80 8.71 1.58
N GLY A 110 -21.97 8.57 2.90
CA GLY A 110 -21.68 7.33 3.61
C GLY A 110 -22.48 6.11 3.12
N VAL A 111 -23.75 6.29 2.76
CA VAL A 111 -24.59 5.21 2.20
C VAL A 111 -24.12 4.81 0.80
N LEU A 112 -23.77 5.80 -0.03
CA LEU A 112 -23.25 5.56 -1.38
C LEU A 112 -21.91 4.82 -1.31
N PHE A 113 -21.03 5.23 -0.41
CA PHE A 113 -19.76 4.55 -0.11
C PHE A 113 -19.99 3.08 0.25
N GLY A 114 -20.88 2.81 1.21
CA GLY A 114 -21.19 1.45 1.67
C GLY A 114 -21.78 0.57 0.56
N LEU A 115 -22.73 1.09 -0.23
CA LEU A 115 -23.35 0.35 -1.33
C LEU A 115 -22.36 0.03 -2.45
N ALA A 116 -21.58 1.01 -2.87
CA ALA A 116 -20.57 0.82 -3.92
C ALA A 116 -19.48 -0.16 -3.47
N TYR A 117 -19.02 -0.05 -2.21
CA TYR A 117 -18.04 -0.98 -1.66
C TYR A 117 -18.60 -2.40 -1.53
N PHE A 118 -19.84 -2.55 -1.08
CA PHE A 118 -20.51 -3.87 -1.03
C PHE A 118 -20.61 -4.50 -2.43
N LEU A 119 -20.95 -3.72 -3.46
CA LEU A 119 -20.98 -4.20 -4.85
C LEU A 119 -19.62 -4.72 -5.31
N VAL A 120 -18.53 -3.98 -5.05
CA VAL A 120 -17.16 -4.41 -5.36
C VAL A 120 -16.88 -5.79 -4.74
N ARG A 121 -17.30 -5.98 -3.48
CA ARG A 121 -17.04 -7.22 -2.72
C ARG A 121 -17.89 -8.39 -3.22
N VAL A 122 -19.13 -8.12 -3.63
CA VAL A 122 -19.98 -9.12 -4.31
C VAL A 122 -19.36 -9.55 -5.63
N LEU A 123 -18.92 -8.62 -6.47
CA LEU A 123 -18.29 -8.93 -7.76
C LEU A 123 -17.02 -9.78 -7.58
N HIS A 124 -16.19 -9.45 -6.60
CA HIS A 124 -15.02 -10.24 -6.21
C HIS A 124 -15.37 -11.69 -5.84
N VAL A 125 -16.33 -11.88 -4.92
CA VAL A 125 -16.74 -13.24 -4.47
C VAL A 125 -17.36 -14.03 -5.61
N VAL A 126 -18.24 -13.40 -6.39
CA VAL A 126 -18.93 -14.04 -7.52
C VAL A 126 -17.93 -14.51 -8.57
N LEU A 127 -16.99 -13.66 -8.97
CA LEU A 127 -16.02 -14.01 -10.01
C LEU A 127 -15.16 -15.20 -9.58
N TYR A 128 -14.65 -15.17 -8.35
CA TYR A 128 -13.95 -16.32 -7.76
C TYR A 128 -14.81 -17.59 -7.77
N ALA A 129 -16.09 -17.50 -7.39
CA ALA A 129 -16.98 -18.65 -7.29
C ALA A 129 -17.33 -19.31 -8.63
N ILE A 130 -17.25 -18.57 -9.75
CA ILE A 130 -17.62 -19.07 -11.09
C ILE A 130 -16.42 -19.33 -12.01
N ALA A 131 -15.26 -18.74 -11.75
CA ALA A 131 -14.11 -18.74 -12.66
C ALA A 131 -12.83 -19.37 -12.07
N THR A 132 -12.94 -20.11 -10.96
CA THR A 132 -11.80 -20.86 -10.38
C THR A 132 -12.11 -22.35 -10.20
N ASP A 133 -11.04 -23.13 -9.98
CA ASP A 133 -11.15 -24.56 -9.70
C ASP A 133 -11.88 -24.84 -8.37
N PRO A 134 -12.38 -26.08 -8.14
CA PRO A 134 -13.16 -26.40 -6.94
C PRO A 134 -12.44 -26.09 -5.63
N GLU A 135 -11.12 -26.28 -5.56
CA GLU A 135 -10.34 -26.03 -4.35
C GLU A 135 -10.29 -24.53 -3.99
N THR A 136 -10.00 -23.67 -4.98
CA THR A 136 -9.99 -22.22 -4.79
C THR A 136 -11.41 -21.68 -4.55
N ARG A 137 -12.40 -22.25 -5.23
CA ARG A 137 -13.83 -21.95 -5.04
C ARG A 137 -14.31 -22.26 -3.63
N ASP A 138 -13.91 -23.40 -3.06
CA ASP A 138 -14.28 -23.73 -1.67
C ASP A 138 -13.57 -22.80 -0.68
N ALA A 139 -12.33 -22.41 -0.96
CA ALA A 139 -11.58 -21.45 -0.15
C ALA A 139 -12.26 -20.07 -0.11
N ILE A 140 -12.69 -19.53 -1.26
CA ILE A 140 -13.40 -18.24 -1.29
C ILE A 140 -14.79 -18.35 -0.63
N LEU A 141 -15.54 -19.44 -0.84
CA LEU A 141 -16.87 -19.61 -0.25
C LEU A 141 -16.80 -19.73 1.27
N ARG A 142 -15.70 -20.26 1.81
CA ARG A 142 -15.40 -20.26 3.25
C ARG A 142 -15.18 -18.83 3.80
N LEU A 143 -14.61 -17.93 3.01
CA LEU A 143 -14.34 -16.53 3.39
C LEU A 143 -15.50 -15.57 3.07
N ALA A 144 -16.34 -15.92 2.09
CA ALA A 144 -17.40 -15.08 1.55
C ALA A 144 -18.36 -14.50 2.61
N PRO A 145 -18.83 -15.24 3.63
CA PRO A 145 -19.69 -14.66 4.66
C PRO A 145 -19.03 -13.47 5.37
N GLY A 146 -17.72 -13.56 5.65
CA GLY A 146 -16.97 -12.46 6.25
C GLY A 146 -16.76 -11.30 5.28
N PHE A 147 -16.34 -11.61 4.06
CA PHE A 147 -16.09 -10.64 3.00
C PHE A 147 -17.33 -9.87 2.53
N LEU A 148 -18.53 -10.37 2.82
CA LEU A 148 -19.80 -9.67 2.56
C LEU A 148 -20.36 -9.03 3.83
N PHE A 149 -20.14 -9.63 5.01
CA PHE A 149 -20.62 -9.09 6.27
C PHE A 149 -19.87 -7.83 6.72
N GLY A 150 -18.58 -7.70 6.47
CA GLY A 150 -17.88 -6.43 6.77
C GLY A 150 -18.49 -5.26 5.97
N PRO A 151 -18.47 -5.33 4.63
CA PRO A 151 -19.00 -4.27 3.76
C PRO A 151 -20.49 -3.96 3.97
N ILE A 152 -21.34 -4.97 4.25
CA ILE A 152 -22.78 -4.72 4.46
C ILE A 152 -23.05 -3.86 5.69
N LEU A 153 -22.15 -3.86 6.70
CA LEU A 153 -22.28 -3.01 7.90
C LEU A 153 -21.97 -1.54 7.62
N LEU A 154 -21.24 -1.23 6.54
CA LEU A 154 -20.93 0.14 6.16
C LEU A 154 -22.17 0.86 5.60
N ILE A 155 -23.15 0.12 5.05
CA ILE A 155 -24.42 0.68 4.55
C ILE A 155 -25.24 1.32 5.70
N PRO A 156 -25.62 0.60 6.78
CA PRO A 156 -26.30 1.20 7.91
C PRO A 156 -25.43 2.24 8.63
N ALA A 157 -24.09 2.11 8.61
CA ALA A 157 -23.20 3.12 9.16
C ALA A 157 -23.34 4.47 8.45
N GLY A 158 -23.61 4.47 7.13
CA GLY A 158 -23.86 5.69 6.36
C GLY A 158 -25.12 6.45 6.73
N PHE A 159 -26.07 5.84 7.45
CA PHE A 159 -27.27 6.52 7.97
C PHE A 159 -27.10 7.04 9.41
N LEU A 160 -25.92 6.84 9.99
CA LEU A 160 -25.65 7.06 11.41
C LEU A 160 -24.48 8.01 11.59
N ASP A 161 -24.46 8.66 12.75
CA ASP A 161 -23.37 9.56 13.16
C ASP A 161 -22.71 9.09 14.46
N GLY A 162 -21.58 9.72 14.77
CA GLY A 162 -20.93 9.60 16.07
C GLY A 162 -20.46 8.19 16.41
N SER A 163 -20.74 7.75 17.65
CA SER A 163 -20.20 6.50 18.20
C SER A 163 -20.76 5.24 17.53
N MET A 164 -22.02 5.26 17.08
CA MET A 164 -22.63 4.10 16.45
C MET A 164 -22.07 3.87 15.04
N GLN A 165 -21.87 4.95 14.27
CA GLN A 165 -21.16 4.91 12.99
C GLN A 165 -19.74 4.34 13.18
N ALA A 166 -18.99 4.86 14.16
CA ALA A 166 -17.64 4.39 14.47
C ALA A 166 -17.61 2.91 14.89
N LEU A 167 -18.60 2.45 15.67
CA LEU A 167 -18.72 1.06 16.08
C LEU A 167 -18.94 0.13 14.88
N LEU A 168 -19.86 0.48 13.97
CA LEU A 168 -20.12 -0.33 12.77
C LEU A 168 -18.90 -0.39 11.85
N TRP A 169 -18.20 0.72 11.65
CA TRP A 169 -16.93 0.75 10.92
C TRP A 169 -15.87 -0.15 11.55
N THR A 170 -15.75 -0.09 12.88
CA THR A 170 -14.79 -0.92 13.63
C THR A 170 -15.11 -2.40 13.49
N ILE A 171 -16.39 -2.79 13.61
CA ILE A 171 -16.83 -4.18 13.42
C ILE A 171 -16.61 -4.62 11.97
N ALA A 172 -16.93 -3.77 10.99
CA ALA A 172 -16.74 -4.05 9.58
C ALA A 172 -15.27 -4.40 9.28
N LEU A 173 -14.35 -3.53 9.70
CA LEU A 173 -12.91 -3.74 9.55
C LEU A 173 -12.41 -4.96 10.32
N ALA A 174 -12.87 -5.16 11.56
CA ALA A 174 -12.48 -6.30 12.37
C ALA A 174 -12.89 -7.63 11.72
N VAL A 175 -14.07 -7.69 11.11
CA VAL A 175 -14.53 -8.86 10.38
C VAL A 175 -13.72 -9.07 9.10
N ASP A 176 -13.56 -8.02 8.28
CA ASP A 176 -12.86 -8.15 6.99
C ASP A 176 -11.41 -8.61 7.16
N TYR A 177 -10.70 -8.02 8.12
CA TYR A 177 -9.31 -8.39 8.41
C TYR A 177 -9.20 -9.68 9.23
N GLY A 178 -10.18 -9.97 10.10
CA GLY A 178 -10.15 -11.15 10.98
C GLY A 178 -10.50 -12.46 10.28
N VAL A 179 -11.37 -12.43 9.27
CA VAL A 179 -11.88 -13.64 8.62
C VAL A 179 -10.76 -14.48 7.96
N PRO A 180 -9.83 -13.93 7.16
CA PRO A 180 -8.73 -14.73 6.63
C PRO A 180 -7.74 -15.21 7.69
N LEU A 181 -7.63 -14.51 8.84
CA LEU A 181 -6.80 -14.96 9.96
C LEU A 181 -7.38 -16.21 10.62
N VAL A 182 -8.70 -16.19 10.89
CA VAL A 182 -9.40 -17.26 11.61
C VAL A 182 -9.73 -18.45 10.69
N ARG A 183 -10.23 -18.19 9.49
CA ARG A 183 -10.67 -19.24 8.54
C ARG A 183 -9.53 -19.76 7.67
N GLY A 184 -8.40 -19.05 7.63
CA GLY A 184 -7.23 -19.42 6.84
C GLY A 184 -7.40 -19.24 5.33
N VAL A 185 -6.27 -19.18 4.64
CA VAL A 185 -6.16 -19.01 3.18
C VAL A 185 -5.73 -20.29 2.47
N SER A 186 -5.91 -21.45 3.10
CA SER A 186 -5.67 -22.74 2.46
C SER A 186 -6.62 -22.94 1.27
N GLY A 187 -6.08 -23.42 0.15
CA GLY A 187 -6.79 -23.63 -1.12
C GLY A 187 -6.57 -22.52 -2.15
N PHE A 188 -6.00 -21.37 -1.75
CA PHE A 188 -5.56 -20.36 -2.71
C PHE A 188 -4.19 -20.72 -3.30
N LYS A 189 -4.08 -20.59 -4.63
CA LYS A 189 -2.81 -20.74 -5.37
C LYS A 189 -2.26 -19.36 -5.69
N ILE A 190 -0.95 -19.18 -5.47
CA ILE A 190 -0.25 -17.91 -5.70
C ILE A 190 0.87 -18.11 -6.71
N GLN A 191 0.79 -17.34 -7.80
CA GLN A 191 1.89 -17.13 -8.74
C GLN A 191 2.79 -16.05 -8.14
N ALA A 192 3.91 -16.48 -7.56
CA ALA A 192 4.68 -15.66 -6.64
C ALA A 192 5.24 -14.39 -7.29
N SER A 193 5.94 -14.51 -8.42
CA SER A 193 6.56 -13.35 -9.09
C SER A 193 5.53 -12.33 -9.55
N HIS A 194 4.43 -12.77 -10.19
CA HIS A 194 3.33 -11.88 -10.56
C HIS A 194 2.72 -11.17 -9.34
N PHE A 195 2.53 -11.91 -8.24
CA PHE A 195 1.99 -11.34 -7.00
C PHE A 195 2.94 -10.29 -6.41
N VAL A 196 4.25 -10.56 -6.34
CA VAL A 196 5.23 -9.57 -5.86
C VAL A 196 5.23 -8.32 -6.75
N GLU A 197 5.14 -8.48 -8.07
CA GLU A 197 5.12 -7.36 -9.00
C GLU A 197 3.93 -6.42 -8.74
N ARG A 198 2.73 -6.95 -8.50
CA ARG A 198 1.55 -6.14 -8.11
C ARG A 198 1.81 -5.30 -6.85
N TYR A 199 2.47 -5.87 -5.84
CA TYR A 199 2.80 -5.13 -4.60
C TYR A 199 3.95 -4.12 -4.80
N ARG A 200 4.85 -4.35 -5.76
CA ARG A 200 5.81 -3.31 -6.18
C ARG A 200 5.08 -2.11 -6.79
N LEU A 201 4.09 -2.36 -7.65
CA LEU A 201 3.32 -1.29 -8.30
C LEU A 201 2.49 -0.45 -7.31
N ILE A 202 1.80 -1.07 -6.35
CA ILE A 202 1.03 -0.29 -5.35
C ILE A 202 1.94 0.58 -4.47
N LEU A 203 3.18 0.15 -4.23
CA LEU A 203 4.18 0.96 -3.54
C LEU A 203 4.62 2.16 -4.39
N ILE A 204 4.81 1.99 -5.71
CA ILE A 204 5.05 3.13 -6.62
C ILE A 204 3.88 4.11 -6.59
N ILE A 205 2.64 3.61 -6.55
CA ILE A 205 1.44 4.44 -6.48
C ILE A 205 1.42 5.27 -5.20
N ALA A 206 1.68 4.65 -4.04
CA ALA A 206 1.78 5.36 -2.77
C ALA A 206 2.92 6.41 -2.77
N LEU A 207 4.08 6.08 -3.36
CA LEU A 207 5.18 7.03 -3.50
C LEU A 207 4.82 8.20 -4.44
N GLY A 208 4.07 7.92 -5.51
CA GLY A 208 3.53 8.93 -6.42
C GLY A 208 2.63 9.93 -5.71
N GLU A 209 1.83 9.48 -4.75
CA GLU A 209 1.01 10.35 -3.91
C GLU A 209 1.85 11.35 -3.10
N SER A 210 3.05 10.96 -2.64
CA SER A 210 3.98 11.89 -1.98
C SER A 210 4.50 12.98 -2.94
N ILE A 211 4.60 12.69 -4.24
CA ILE A 211 4.98 13.69 -5.26
C ILE A 211 3.82 14.65 -5.50
N VAL A 212 2.58 14.15 -5.60
CA VAL A 212 1.37 14.97 -5.71
C VAL A 212 1.26 15.90 -4.51
N ALA A 213 1.48 15.38 -3.30
CA ALA A 213 1.46 16.15 -2.05
C ALA A 213 2.45 17.34 -2.03
N ILE A 214 3.62 17.23 -2.65
CA ILE A 214 4.55 18.37 -2.81
C ILE A 214 3.86 19.49 -3.62
N GLY A 215 3.25 19.15 -4.76
CA GLY A 215 2.58 20.12 -5.62
C GLY A 215 1.35 20.75 -4.96
N VAL A 216 0.54 19.94 -4.28
CA VAL A 216 -0.62 20.40 -3.52
C VAL A 216 -0.20 21.37 -2.41
N GLY A 217 0.83 21.02 -1.62
CA GLY A 217 1.32 21.86 -0.54
C GLY A 217 1.83 23.23 -1.02
N VAL A 218 2.54 23.29 -2.16
CA VAL A 218 2.99 24.56 -2.76
C VAL A 218 1.80 25.44 -3.14
N ASN A 219 0.79 24.84 -3.79
CA ASN A 219 -0.40 25.58 -4.25
C ASN A 219 -1.28 26.04 -3.09
N ALA A 220 -1.43 25.21 -2.05
CA ALA A 220 -2.29 25.51 -0.89
C ALA A 220 -1.80 26.73 -0.09
N GLY A 221 -0.49 26.99 -0.06
CA GLY A 221 0.06 28.16 0.63
C GLY A 221 0.03 29.46 -0.20
N ASP A 222 -0.52 29.45 -1.43
CA ASP A 222 -0.41 30.55 -2.41
C ASP A 222 1.03 31.07 -2.57
N LEU A 223 2.01 30.16 -2.42
CA LEU A 223 3.41 30.53 -2.28
C LEU A 223 4.03 30.82 -3.64
N ALA A 224 4.70 31.98 -3.74
CA ALA A 224 5.68 32.17 -4.79
C ALA A 224 6.80 31.12 -4.65
N LEU A 225 7.42 30.73 -5.78
CA LEU A 225 8.57 29.82 -5.82
C LEU A 225 9.82 30.48 -5.25
N THR A 226 9.80 30.73 -3.95
CA THR A 226 10.91 31.27 -3.16
C THR A 226 11.98 30.19 -2.96
N PRO A 227 13.23 30.58 -2.65
CA PRO A 227 14.29 29.60 -2.39
C PRO A 227 13.95 28.58 -1.28
N SER A 228 13.24 28.99 -0.23
CA SER A 228 12.83 28.09 0.86
C SER A 228 11.83 27.03 0.39
N VAL A 229 10.87 27.41 -0.46
CA VAL A 229 9.90 26.48 -1.07
C VAL A 229 10.61 25.48 -1.99
N ILE A 230 11.57 25.94 -2.79
CA ILE A 230 12.37 25.06 -3.65
C ILE A 230 13.18 24.06 -2.81
N VAL A 231 13.83 24.50 -1.74
CA VAL A 231 14.57 23.61 -0.83
C VAL A 231 13.63 22.62 -0.12
N ALA A 232 12.44 23.06 0.28
CA ALA A 232 11.42 22.19 0.86
C ALA A 232 10.98 21.10 -0.13
N ALA A 233 10.65 21.48 -1.37
CA ALA A 233 10.26 20.55 -2.43
C ALA A 233 11.38 19.56 -2.77
N LEU A 234 12.63 20.04 -2.88
CA LEU A 234 13.81 19.20 -3.09
C LEU A 234 14.05 18.23 -1.91
N SER A 235 13.84 18.68 -0.68
CA SER A 235 13.94 17.81 0.51
C SER A 235 12.84 16.75 0.51
N GLY A 236 11.61 17.12 0.14
CA GLY A 236 10.48 16.20 -0.01
C GLY A 236 10.76 15.12 -1.05
N ILE A 237 11.17 15.48 -2.26
CA ILE A 237 11.45 14.50 -3.31
C ILE A 237 12.66 13.61 -2.99
N LEU A 238 13.71 14.14 -2.34
CA LEU A 238 14.83 13.32 -1.88
C LEU A 238 14.43 12.32 -0.80
N LEU A 239 13.50 12.69 0.09
CA LEU A 239 12.90 11.76 1.04
C LEU A 239 12.11 10.66 0.31
N VAL A 240 11.29 11.02 -0.69
CA VAL A 240 10.56 10.04 -1.53
C VAL A 240 11.54 9.09 -2.25
N PHE A 241 12.65 9.61 -2.78
CA PHE A 241 13.70 8.76 -3.38
C PHE A 241 14.34 7.82 -2.36
N ALA A 242 14.59 8.28 -1.13
CA ALA A 242 15.13 7.42 -0.08
C ALA A 242 14.14 6.31 0.32
N LEU A 243 12.85 6.62 0.43
CA LEU A 243 11.79 5.61 0.64
C LEU A 243 11.75 4.61 -0.51
N TRP A 244 11.74 5.08 -1.75
CA TRP A 244 11.80 4.21 -2.93
C TRP A 244 13.02 3.28 -2.87
N TRP A 245 14.20 3.82 -2.57
CA TRP A 245 15.45 3.07 -2.49
C TRP A 245 15.40 1.97 -1.42
N LEU A 246 14.89 2.26 -0.22
CA LEU A 246 14.84 1.32 0.90
C LEU A 246 13.90 0.12 0.66
N TYR A 247 12.90 0.29 -0.20
CA TYR A 247 11.99 -0.78 -0.61
C TYR A 247 12.54 -1.57 -1.80
N PHE A 248 12.88 -0.89 -2.90
CA PHE A 248 13.22 -1.52 -4.18
C PHE A 248 14.63 -2.13 -4.25
N ASP A 249 15.49 -1.86 -3.27
CA ASP A 249 16.77 -2.54 -3.16
C ASP A 249 16.60 -3.99 -2.64
N TYR A 250 17.54 -4.51 -1.87
CA TYR A 250 17.63 -5.92 -1.45
C TYR A 250 16.34 -6.54 -0.87
N VAL A 251 15.46 -5.74 -0.27
CA VAL A 251 14.25 -6.24 0.43
C VAL A 251 13.31 -6.98 -0.52
N VAL A 252 12.96 -6.38 -1.66
CA VAL A 252 12.02 -6.97 -2.61
C VAL A 252 12.58 -8.26 -3.21
N LEU A 253 13.87 -8.28 -3.55
CA LEU A 253 14.53 -9.49 -4.08
C LEU A 253 14.57 -10.63 -3.06
N ALA A 254 14.79 -10.32 -1.78
CA ALA A 254 14.77 -11.33 -0.73
C ALA A 254 13.36 -11.85 -0.45
N ALA A 255 12.37 -10.95 -0.46
CA ALA A 255 10.95 -11.26 -0.28
C ALA A 255 10.43 -12.18 -1.40
N GLU A 256 10.73 -11.86 -2.66
CA GLU A 256 10.33 -12.67 -3.82
C GLU A 256 10.91 -14.08 -3.73
N ARG A 257 12.22 -14.21 -3.47
CA ARG A 257 12.86 -15.52 -3.30
C ARG A 257 12.21 -16.33 -2.17
N ARG A 258 11.82 -15.67 -1.07
CA ARG A 258 11.15 -16.34 0.05
C ARG A 258 9.76 -16.85 -0.34
N LEU A 259 8.98 -16.07 -1.09
CA LEU A 259 7.65 -16.46 -1.53
C LEU A 259 7.71 -17.57 -2.60
N VAL A 260 8.62 -17.47 -3.57
CA VAL A 260 8.84 -18.48 -4.62
C VAL A 260 9.26 -19.82 -4.01
N SER A 261 10.15 -19.81 -3.01
CA SER A 261 10.63 -21.03 -2.35
C SER A 261 9.59 -21.71 -1.46
N ALA A 262 8.57 -20.98 -0.99
CA ALA A 262 7.46 -21.57 -0.23
C ALA A 262 6.51 -22.34 -1.14
N THR A 263 5.81 -23.35 -0.60
CA THR A 263 4.86 -24.17 -1.38
C THR A 263 3.52 -24.32 -0.65
N GLY A 264 2.46 -24.63 -1.41
CA GLY A 264 1.14 -24.93 -0.88
C GLY A 264 0.60 -23.87 0.09
N SER A 265 0.12 -24.33 1.24
CA SER A 265 -0.48 -23.48 2.28
C SER A 265 0.51 -22.52 2.95
N GLU A 266 1.80 -22.84 2.99
CA GLU A 266 2.84 -21.93 3.49
C GLU A 266 2.98 -20.72 2.57
N ARG A 267 2.99 -20.93 1.25
CA ARG A 267 3.05 -19.84 0.26
C ARG A 267 1.85 -18.90 0.41
N ALA A 268 0.64 -19.45 0.51
CA ALA A 268 -0.57 -18.66 0.71
C ALA A 268 -0.54 -17.90 2.06
N ALA A 269 -0.05 -18.52 3.14
CA ALA A 269 0.08 -17.86 4.43
C ALA A 269 1.10 -16.70 4.39
N LEU A 270 2.23 -16.86 3.72
CA LEU A 270 3.22 -15.79 3.52
C LEU A 270 2.66 -14.66 2.65
N ALA A 271 1.97 -14.97 1.56
CA ALA A 271 1.28 -13.97 0.75
C ALA A 271 0.28 -13.16 1.58
N ARG A 272 -0.50 -13.83 2.45
CA ARG A 272 -1.46 -13.14 3.33
C ARG A 272 -0.75 -12.28 4.38
N ASP A 273 0.20 -12.85 5.11
CA ASP A 273 0.83 -12.20 6.24
C ASP A 273 1.74 -11.05 5.78
N SER A 274 2.72 -11.35 4.93
CA SER A 274 3.78 -10.43 4.54
C SER A 274 3.28 -9.39 3.54
N TYR A 275 2.49 -9.81 2.56
CA TYR A 275 2.01 -8.90 1.52
C TYR A 275 0.68 -8.27 1.90
N SER A 276 -0.37 -9.04 2.16
CA SER A 276 -1.70 -8.45 2.40
C SER A 276 -1.85 -7.67 3.71
N TYR A 277 -1.17 -8.06 4.79
CA TYR A 277 -1.23 -7.33 6.06
C TYR A 277 -0.02 -6.41 6.28
N LEU A 278 1.20 -6.93 6.19
CA LEU A 278 2.40 -6.18 6.60
C LEU A 278 2.86 -5.13 5.58
N HIS A 279 2.36 -5.12 4.34
CA HIS A 279 2.55 -3.98 3.43
C HIS A 279 1.66 -2.78 3.78
N LEU A 280 0.52 -2.97 4.43
CA LEU A 280 -0.36 -1.85 4.78
C LEU A 280 0.36 -0.80 5.65
N PRO A 281 1.10 -1.15 6.71
CA PRO A 281 1.93 -0.19 7.44
C PRO A 281 2.92 0.57 6.56
N MET A 282 3.51 -0.07 5.55
CA MET A 282 4.43 0.60 4.63
C MET A 282 3.69 1.64 3.77
N VAL A 283 2.56 1.25 3.17
CA VAL A 283 1.72 2.15 2.38
C VAL A 283 1.18 3.30 3.24
N ALA A 284 0.62 3.00 4.42
CA ALA A 284 0.16 4.00 5.36
C ALA A 284 1.27 4.96 5.80
N GLY A 285 2.48 4.44 6.06
CA GLY A 285 3.65 5.26 6.38
C GLY A 285 4.00 6.26 5.27
N ILE A 286 3.89 5.84 4.01
CA ILE A 286 4.09 6.73 2.85
C ILE A 286 2.98 7.80 2.80
N ILE A 287 1.70 7.41 2.93
CA ILE A 287 0.57 8.36 2.90
C ILE A 287 0.66 9.39 4.03
N PHE A 288 1.01 8.97 5.24
CA PHE A 288 1.24 9.92 6.35
C PHE A 288 2.46 10.81 6.12
N THR A 289 3.53 10.28 5.53
CA THR A 289 4.70 11.09 5.16
C THR A 289 4.32 12.11 4.08
N ALA A 290 3.48 11.73 3.10
CA ALA A 290 2.94 12.62 2.09
C ALA A 290 2.14 13.77 2.71
N LEU A 291 1.24 13.47 3.64
CA LEU A 291 0.51 14.48 4.42
C LEU A 291 1.47 15.43 5.15
N GLY A 292 2.51 14.89 5.80
CA GLY A 292 3.54 15.69 6.47
C GLY A 292 4.32 16.60 5.51
N ILE A 293 4.62 16.12 4.31
CA ILE A 293 5.27 16.89 3.24
C ILE A 293 4.35 18.01 2.77
N GLU A 294 3.10 17.71 2.43
CA GLU A 294 2.10 18.70 2.00
C GLU A 294 1.99 19.86 3.00
N GLN A 295 1.80 19.53 4.27
CA GLN A 295 1.65 20.52 5.33
C GLN A 295 2.93 21.31 5.59
N THR A 296 4.09 20.69 5.38
CA THR A 296 5.38 21.40 5.42
C THR A 296 5.50 22.41 4.29
N LEU A 297 5.09 22.03 3.07
CA LEU A 297 5.16 22.88 1.89
C LEU A 297 4.15 24.03 1.95
N ALA A 298 3.00 23.83 2.57
CA ALA A 298 2.03 24.89 2.82
C ALA A 298 2.52 25.90 3.87
N HIS A 299 3.40 25.51 4.80
CA HIS A 299 3.82 26.34 5.95
C HIS A 299 5.34 26.34 6.19
N VAL A 300 6.14 26.48 5.12
CA VAL A 300 7.61 26.27 5.14
C VAL A 300 8.36 27.03 6.26
N GLY A 301 7.93 28.26 6.56
CA GLY A 301 8.56 29.15 7.53
C GLY A 301 8.09 28.97 8.98
N GLU A 302 7.00 28.24 9.19
CA GLU A 302 6.35 28.09 10.50
C GLU A 302 6.63 26.71 11.10
N SER A 303 6.44 26.55 12.40
CA SER A 303 6.45 25.23 13.02
C SER A 303 5.21 24.43 12.65
N LEU A 304 5.34 23.11 12.57
CA LEU A 304 4.18 22.25 12.32
C LEU A 304 3.28 22.14 13.55
N GLY A 305 1.97 22.05 13.30
CA GLY A 305 1.04 21.56 14.31
C GLY A 305 1.34 20.11 14.69
N VAL A 306 0.86 19.67 15.86
CA VAL A 306 1.13 18.33 16.40
C VAL A 306 0.75 17.21 15.43
N ILE A 307 -0.40 17.32 14.75
CA ILE A 307 -0.89 16.27 13.85
C ILE A 307 -0.05 16.17 12.58
N PRO A 308 0.22 17.26 11.83
CA PRO A 308 1.21 17.23 10.75
C PRO A 308 2.60 16.75 11.16
N ALA A 309 3.07 17.11 12.37
CA ALA A 309 4.34 16.63 12.91
C ALA A 309 4.34 15.10 13.13
N VAL A 310 3.24 14.55 13.68
CA VAL A 310 3.03 13.11 13.84
C VAL A 310 2.91 12.42 12.48
N ALA A 311 2.26 13.03 11.49
CA ALA A 311 2.17 12.49 10.14
C ALA A 311 3.56 12.39 9.49
N LEU A 312 4.37 13.46 9.57
CA LEU A 312 5.72 13.50 9.02
C LEU A 312 6.66 12.49 9.70
N GLY A 313 6.87 12.61 11.01
CA GLY A 313 7.80 11.75 11.76
C GLY A 313 7.28 10.34 11.99
N GLY A 314 6.00 10.22 12.35
CA GLY A 314 5.33 8.94 12.59
C GLY A 314 5.09 8.16 11.29
N GLY A 315 4.82 8.82 10.17
CA GLY A 315 4.71 8.17 8.86
C GLY A 315 6.03 7.50 8.45
N GLY A 316 7.15 8.22 8.55
CA GLY A 316 8.48 7.65 8.32
C GLY A 316 8.79 6.48 9.27
N ALA A 317 8.49 6.63 10.56
CA ALA A 317 8.66 5.54 11.52
C ALA A 317 7.82 4.30 11.17
N LEU A 318 6.55 4.50 10.84
CA LEU A 318 5.61 3.42 10.48
C LEU A 318 6.08 2.66 9.24
N TYR A 319 6.61 3.37 8.24
CA TYR A 319 7.19 2.77 7.04
C TYR A 319 8.36 1.83 7.35
N LEU A 320 9.29 2.25 8.21
CA LEU A 320 10.46 1.44 8.60
C LEU A 320 10.08 0.29 9.56
N ILE A 321 9.09 0.50 10.43
CA ILE A 321 8.53 -0.56 11.26
C ILE A 321 7.86 -1.61 10.39
N GLY A 322 7.07 -1.21 9.38
CA GLY A 322 6.46 -2.11 8.40
C GLY A 322 7.51 -3.00 7.72
N HIS A 323 8.63 -2.42 7.29
CA HIS A 323 9.76 -3.18 6.74
C HIS A 323 10.34 -4.19 7.73
N ASN A 324 10.52 -3.81 9.00
CA ASN A 324 11.05 -4.72 10.02
C ASN A 324 10.07 -5.84 10.36
N LEU A 325 8.76 -5.56 10.42
CA LEU A 325 7.74 -6.59 10.62
C LEU A 325 7.70 -7.56 9.44
N PHE A 326 7.73 -7.04 8.21
CA PHE A 326 7.82 -7.83 6.99
C PHE A 326 9.03 -8.77 7.04
N ARG A 327 10.21 -8.21 7.31
CA ARG A 327 11.47 -8.97 7.41
C ARG A 327 11.43 -10.01 8.53
N PHE A 328 10.84 -9.67 9.67
CA PHE A 328 10.69 -10.59 10.80
C PHE A 328 9.79 -11.77 10.43
N ARG A 329 8.68 -11.53 9.72
CA ARG A 329 7.78 -12.59 9.27
C ARG A 329 8.43 -13.56 8.29
N ASP A 330 9.25 -13.04 7.38
CA ASP A 330 9.86 -13.81 6.29
C ASP A 330 11.13 -14.54 6.71
N THR A 331 11.95 -13.91 7.56
CA THR A 331 13.31 -14.38 7.89
C THR A 331 13.61 -14.52 9.38
N GLY A 332 12.71 -14.07 10.27
CA GLY A 332 12.94 -14.07 11.72
C GLY A 332 13.96 -13.03 12.22
N THR A 333 14.35 -12.07 11.38
CA THR A 333 15.38 -11.06 11.71
C THR A 333 14.86 -9.64 11.68
N ILE A 334 15.51 -8.73 12.42
CA ILE A 334 15.19 -7.30 12.49
C ILE A 334 16.42 -6.48 12.01
N SER A 335 16.19 -5.42 11.23
CA SER A 335 17.22 -4.45 10.87
C SER A 335 17.35 -3.39 11.97
N ILE A 336 18.43 -3.50 12.76
CA ILE A 336 18.76 -2.51 13.79
C ILE A 336 18.92 -1.09 13.20
N PRO A 337 19.62 -0.87 12.06
CA PRO A 337 19.70 0.46 11.44
C PRO A 337 18.32 1.07 11.15
N ARG A 338 17.40 0.30 10.54
CA ARG A 338 16.03 0.77 10.25
C ARG A 338 15.25 1.05 11.53
N PHE A 339 15.45 0.25 12.58
CA PHE A 339 14.81 0.50 13.88
C PHE A 339 15.31 1.79 14.54
N VAL A 340 16.63 2.01 14.55
CA VAL A 340 17.23 3.25 15.09
C VAL A 340 16.71 4.48 14.34
N VAL A 341 16.62 4.40 13.01
CA VAL A 341 16.10 5.51 12.21
C VAL A 341 14.61 5.72 12.43
N ALA A 342 13.82 4.66 12.61
CA ALA A 342 12.40 4.78 12.98
C ALA A 342 12.22 5.52 14.32
N VAL A 343 13.04 5.19 15.33
CA VAL A 343 13.07 5.93 16.60
C VAL A 343 13.48 7.39 16.37
N GLY A 344 14.50 7.63 15.54
CA GLY A 344 14.91 8.98 15.13
C GLY A 344 13.78 9.78 14.47
N SER A 345 12.97 9.15 13.61
CA SER A 345 11.78 9.76 13.00
C SER A 345 10.72 10.12 14.04
N CYS A 346 10.51 9.30 15.07
CA CYS A 346 9.63 9.66 16.19
C CYS A 346 10.14 10.87 16.97
N LEU A 347 11.46 11.03 17.11
CA LEU A 347 12.06 12.19 17.79
C LEU A 347 11.91 13.49 16.99
N ILE A 348 11.62 13.42 15.69
CA ILE A 348 11.29 14.60 14.87
C ILE A 348 9.93 15.18 15.25
N ILE A 349 9.01 14.39 15.81
CA ILE A 349 7.66 14.86 16.19
C ILE A 349 7.73 16.04 17.17
N PRO A 350 8.35 15.92 18.36
CA PRO A 350 8.46 17.07 19.27
C PRO A 350 9.35 18.17 18.70
N LEU A 351 10.38 17.84 17.92
CA LEU A 351 11.23 18.85 17.28
C LEU A 351 10.41 19.77 16.35
N SER A 352 9.48 19.18 15.59
CA SER A 352 8.70 19.87 14.56
C SER A 352 7.76 20.95 15.10
N THR A 353 7.46 20.92 16.39
CA THR A 353 6.63 21.95 17.04
C THR A 353 7.45 23.15 17.55
N TYR A 354 8.78 23.10 17.46
CA TYR A 354 9.67 24.18 17.93
C TYR A 354 10.52 24.80 16.81
N VAL A 355 10.80 24.05 15.75
CA VAL A 355 11.58 24.53 14.59
C VAL A 355 10.67 24.70 13.39
N SER A 356 11.16 25.37 12.33
CA SER A 356 10.39 25.49 11.10
C SER A 356 10.13 24.13 10.46
N ALA A 357 9.01 24.02 9.72
CA ALA A 357 8.61 22.82 9.02
C ALA A 357 9.70 22.38 8.03
N LEU A 358 10.37 23.34 7.38
CA LEU A 358 11.52 23.08 6.52
C LEU A 358 12.65 22.32 7.24
N VAL A 359 13.02 22.75 8.45
CA VAL A 359 14.09 22.10 9.23
C VAL A 359 13.67 20.67 9.61
N SER A 360 12.39 20.48 9.93
CA SER A 360 11.83 19.16 10.29
C SER A 360 11.87 18.17 9.12
N LEU A 361 11.42 18.62 7.94
CA LEU A 361 11.47 17.82 6.71
C LEU A 361 12.92 17.54 6.30
N PHE A 362 13.81 18.53 6.38
CA PHE A 362 15.22 18.36 6.08
C PHE A 362 15.88 17.34 7.02
N ALA A 363 15.59 17.39 8.32
CA ALA A 363 16.09 16.42 9.29
C ALA A 363 15.61 15.00 8.97
N LEU A 364 14.32 14.82 8.64
CA LEU A 364 13.77 13.51 8.27
C LEU A 364 14.42 13.00 6.97
N MET A 365 14.55 13.87 5.97
CA MET A 365 15.23 13.55 4.71
C MET A 365 16.67 13.07 4.96
N VAL A 366 17.45 13.79 5.78
CA VAL A 366 18.83 13.40 6.10
C VAL A 366 18.89 12.05 6.79
N LEU A 367 17.99 11.75 7.72
CA LEU A 367 17.92 10.45 8.38
C LEU A 367 17.69 9.31 7.38
N PHE A 368 16.74 9.46 6.47
CA PHE A 368 16.39 8.44 5.49
C PHE A 368 17.46 8.28 4.40
N VAL A 369 17.98 9.38 3.86
CA VAL A 369 19.08 9.35 2.89
C VAL A 369 20.34 8.74 3.52
N GLY A 370 20.64 9.08 4.78
CA GLY A 370 21.74 8.49 5.53
C GLY A 370 21.58 6.98 5.73
N LEU A 371 20.36 6.52 6.02
CA LEU A 371 20.04 5.09 6.11
C LEU A 371 20.24 4.37 4.77
N SER A 372 19.69 4.92 3.68
CA SER A 372 19.83 4.34 2.35
C SER A 372 21.29 4.26 1.94
N GLY A 373 22.06 5.33 2.14
CA GLY A 373 23.50 5.34 1.87
C GLY A 373 24.28 4.34 2.72
N PHE A 374 23.94 4.21 4.00
CA PHE A 374 24.56 3.23 4.91
C PHE A 374 24.26 1.78 4.49
N GLU A 375 23.01 1.45 4.14
CA GLU A 375 22.65 0.10 3.69
C GLU A 375 23.33 -0.26 2.36
N THR A 376 23.37 0.67 1.40
CA THR A 376 24.06 0.49 0.11
C THR A 376 25.56 0.23 0.32
N ALA A 377 26.26 1.08 1.07
CA ALA A 377 27.70 0.93 1.32
C ALA A 377 28.03 -0.39 2.03
N ARG A 378 27.16 -0.84 2.95
CA ARG A 378 27.34 -2.10 3.68
C ARG A 378 26.99 -3.33 2.85
N SER A 379 26.10 -3.20 1.87
CA SER A 379 25.74 -4.26 0.93
C SER A 379 26.90 -4.56 -0.04
N GLU A 380 27.48 -3.53 -0.65
CA GLU A 380 28.64 -3.66 -1.56
C GLU A 380 29.90 -4.16 -0.83
N PHE A 381 30.16 -3.64 0.37
CA PHE A 381 31.26 -4.11 1.23
C PHE A 381 31.12 -5.60 1.60
N ARG A 382 29.89 -6.13 1.70
CA ARG A 382 29.65 -7.56 1.96
C ARG A 382 29.84 -8.44 0.72
N GLN A 383 29.57 -7.92 -0.48
CA GLN A 383 29.80 -8.66 -1.72
C GLN A 383 31.29 -8.75 -2.06
N THR A 384 32.06 -7.68 -1.80
CA THR A 384 33.53 -7.68 -1.98
C THR A 384 34.26 -8.60 -0.99
N VAL A 385 33.78 -8.72 0.25
CA VAL A 385 34.39 -9.61 1.28
C VAL A 385 33.96 -11.09 1.16
N ARG A 386 32.92 -11.41 0.39
CA ARG A 386 32.48 -12.80 0.10
C ARG A 386 32.90 -13.31 -1.27
N GLY A 387 33.36 -12.42 -2.15
CA GLY A 387 33.91 -12.77 -3.46
C GLY A 387 35.42 -13.01 -3.47
N SER A 388 36.10 -12.95 -2.32
CA SER A 388 37.53 -13.23 -2.17
C SER A 388 37.78 -14.58 -1.51
#